data_AF-A0A0A8EXU6-F1
#
_entry.id   AF-A0A0A8EXU6-F1
#
_cell.length_a   1.000
_cell.length_b   1.000
_cell.length_c   1.000
_cell.angle_alpha   90.00
_cell.angle_beta   90.00
_cell.angle_gamma   90.00
#
_symmetry.space_group_name_H-M   'P 1'
#
loop_
_entity.id
_entity.type
_entity.pdbx_description
1 polymer ?
#
loop_
_entity_poly.entity_id
_entity_poly.type
_entity_poly.pdbx_seq_one_letter_code
_entity_poly.pdbx_strand_id
1 'polypeptide(L)'
;MRELTERFAQLTGAPTPRPERLDRAALTARAVETPVLGEFVEMLYATENPHVLDSTETERVLGVSPTELDEVLSVTARGAGFERRRVSPRR
;
A
#
# COMPACT_ATOMS: atom_id res chain seq x y z
N MET A 1 5.65 -1.87 3.92
CA MET A 1 4.59 -2.63 3.19
C MET A 1 3.75 -3.52 4.09
N ARG A 2 4.34 -4.47 4.86
CA ARG A 2 3.58 -5.39 5.73
C ARG A 2 2.52 -4.70 6.61
N GLU A 3 2.94 -3.75 7.45
CA GLU A 3 2.06 -3.02 8.37
C GLU A 3 0.94 -2.27 7.64
N LEU A 4 1.26 -1.63 6.51
CA LEU A 4 0.28 -0.92 5.69
C LEU A 4 -0.79 -1.88 5.13
N THR A 5 -0.38 -3.05 4.65
CA THR A 5 -1.31 -4.06 4.11
C THR A 5 -2.17 -4.67 5.22
N GLU A 6 -1.60 -4.92 6.40
CA GLU A 6 -2.34 -5.37 7.58
C GLU A 6 -3.35 -4.33 8.04
N ARG A 7 -2.97 -3.04 8.09
CA ARG A 7 -3.88 -1.95 8.46
C ARG A 7 -5.01 -1.80 7.45
N PHE A 8 -4.71 -1.87 6.16
CA PHE A 8 -5.73 -1.83 5.10
C PHE A 8 -6.72 -3.00 5.23
N ALA A 9 -6.24 -4.21 5.51
CA ALA A 9 -7.11 -5.36 5.73
C ALA A 9 -8.03 -5.17 6.94
N GLN A 10 -7.51 -4.63 8.05
CA GLN A 10 -8.32 -4.29 9.23
C GLN A 10 -9.42 -3.27 8.92
N LEU A 11 -9.08 -2.19 8.19
CA LEU A 11 -10.04 -1.13 7.85
C LEU A 11 -11.14 -1.59 6.89
N THR A 12 -10.82 -2.50 5.98
CA THR A 12 -11.74 -3.03 4.97
C THR A 12 -12.50 -4.28 5.42
N GLY A 13 -12.06 -4.93 6.51
CA GLY A 13 -12.58 -6.23 6.94
C GLY A 13 -12.13 -7.38 6.02
N ALA A 14 -11.10 -7.17 5.21
CA ALA A 14 -10.50 -8.21 4.38
C ALA A 14 -9.67 -9.18 5.24
N PRO A 15 -9.43 -10.42 4.77
CA PRO A 15 -8.51 -11.33 5.44
C PRO A 15 -7.11 -10.74 5.55
N THR A 16 -6.44 -10.94 6.70
CA THR A 16 -5.06 -10.48 6.88
C THR A 16 -4.13 -11.17 5.89
N PRO A 17 -3.43 -10.41 5.02
CA PRO A 17 -2.54 -10.99 4.03
C PRO A 17 -1.26 -11.52 4.70
N ARG A 18 -0.64 -12.51 4.07
CA ARG A 18 0.66 -13.06 4.46
C ARG A 18 1.68 -12.70 3.39
N PRO A 19 2.23 -11.47 3.39
CA PRO A 19 3.18 -11.07 2.37
C PRO A 19 4.49 -11.85 2.53
N GLU A 20 4.92 -12.46 1.44
CA GLU A 20 6.24 -13.07 1.28
C GLU A 20 7.16 -12.11 0.54
N ARG A 21 8.47 -12.25 0.77
CA ARG A 21 9.46 -11.40 0.11
C ARG A 21 9.74 -11.97 -1.28
N LEU A 22 9.50 -11.15 -2.30
CA LEU A 22 9.99 -11.38 -3.65
C LEU A 22 11.28 -10.55 -3.82
N ASP A 23 12.42 -11.21 -3.97
CA ASP A 23 13.68 -10.50 -4.21
C ASP A 23 13.84 -10.09 -5.68
N ARG A 24 14.87 -9.28 -5.95
CA ARG A 24 15.18 -8.78 -7.30
C ARG A 24 15.38 -9.91 -8.30
N ALA A 25 16.13 -10.95 -7.95
CA ALA A 25 16.42 -12.05 -8.86
C ALA A 25 15.13 -12.81 -9.24
N ALA A 26 14.29 -13.09 -8.25
CA ALA A 26 13.00 -13.72 -8.45
C ALA A 26 12.05 -12.83 -9.27
N LEU A 27 11.98 -11.53 -9.01
CA LEU A 27 11.15 -10.61 -9.79
C LEU A 27 11.63 -10.48 -11.24
N THR A 28 12.94 -10.34 -11.47
CA THR A 28 13.53 -10.30 -12.82
C THR A 28 13.27 -11.59 -13.59
N ALA A 29 13.34 -12.75 -12.94
CA ALA A 29 12.98 -14.01 -13.57
C ALA A 29 11.52 -14.06 -14.03
N ARG A 30 10.61 -13.37 -13.33
CA ARG A 30 9.17 -13.27 -13.71
C ARG A 30 8.90 -12.15 -14.72
N ALA A 31 9.78 -11.16 -14.85
CA ALA A 31 9.62 -10.08 -15.82
C ALA A 31 9.52 -10.55 -17.28
N VAL A 32 10.06 -11.74 -17.60
CA VAL A 32 9.95 -12.34 -18.94
C VAL A 32 8.53 -12.80 -19.27
N GLU A 33 7.67 -13.00 -18.27
CA GLU A 33 6.30 -13.49 -18.44
C GLU A 33 5.35 -12.38 -18.91
N THR A 34 5.60 -11.13 -18.50
CA THR A 34 4.77 -9.97 -18.90
C THR A 34 5.52 -8.65 -18.76
N PRO A 35 5.39 -7.71 -19.72
CA PRO A 35 6.08 -6.41 -19.68
C PRO A 35 5.86 -5.61 -18.39
N VAL A 36 4.67 -5.70 -17.79
CA VAL A 36 4.36 -4.96 -16.54
C VAL A 36 5.25 -5.35 -15.37
N LEU A 37 5.70 -6.61 -15.32
CA LEU A 37 6.63 -7.06 -14.28
C LEU A 37 8.05 -6.52 -14.51
N GLY A 38 8.43 -6.26 -15.78
CA GLY A 38 9.66 -5.55 -16.11
C GLY A 38 9.69 -4.14 -15.55
N GLU A 39 8.58 -3.40 -15.65
CA GLU A 39 8.45 -2.06 -15.06
C GLU A 39 8.66 -2.09 -13.53
N PHE A 40 8.18 -3.13 -12.84
CA PHE A 40 8.42 -3.27 -11.41
C PHE A 40 9.89 -3.52 -11.04
N VAL A 41 10.67 -4.19 -11.89
CA VAL A 41 12.12 -4.35 -11.68
C VAL A 41 12.82 -2.99 -11.71
N GLU A 42 12.45 -2.14 -12.67
CA GLU A 42 13.00 -0.78 -12.79
C GLU A 42 12.56 0.11 -11.62
N MET A 43 11.35 -0.09 -11.08
CA MET A 43 10.83 0.64 -9.93
C MET A 43 11.29 0.11 -8.56
N LEU A 44 12.11 -0.94 -8.50
CA LEU A 44 12.58 -1.50 -7.22
C LEU A 44 13.26 -0.47 -6.31
N TYR A 45 13.83 0.60 -6.88
CA TYR A 45 14.38 1.72 -6.11
C TYR A 45 13.39 2.27 -5.08
N ALA A 46 12.08 2.22 -5.35
CA ALA A 46 11.03 2.74 -4.46
C ALA A 46 10.78 1.88 -3.21
N THR A 47 11.38 0.68 -3.10
CA THR A 47 11.15 -0.23 -1.97
C THR A 47 12.38 -0.95 -1.43
N GLU A 48 13.48 -1.00 -2.18
CA GLU A 48 14.70 -1.71 -1.74
C GLU A 48 15.49 -0.98 -0.64
N ASN A 49 15.28 0.33 -0.50
CA ASN A 49 15.94 1.16 0.50
C ASN A 49 14.91 1.81 1.43
N PRO A 50 15.29 2.17 2.68
CA PRO A 50 14.43 2.97 3.54
C PRO A 50 14.14 4.32 2.88
N HIS A 51 12.85 4.59 2.64
CA HIS A 51 12.38 5.89 2.15
C HIS A 51 11.75 6.64 3.31
N VAL A 52 12.57 7.43 4.00
CA VAL A 52 12.09 8.34 5.06
C VAL A 52 11.75 9.67 4.41
N LEU A 53 10.46 10.01 4.42
CA LEU A 53 9.98 11.32 3.97
C LEU A 53 10.01 12.29 5.15
N ASP A 54 10.80 13.36 5.02
CA ASP A 54 10.72 14.52 5.92
C ASP A 54 9.82 15.57 5.28
N SER A 55 8.63 15.76 5.84
CA SER A 55 7.65 16.76 5.39
C SER A 55 7.80 18.13 6.07
N THR A 56 8.71 18.30 7.02
CA THR A 56 8.78 19.49 7.91
C THR A 56 8.81 20.80 7.13
N GLU A 57 9.66 20.90 6.11
CA GLU A 57 9.77 22.13 5.32
C GLU A 57 8.54 22.37 4.43
N THR A 58 7.94 21.30 3.91
CA THR A 58 6.70 21.39 3.11
C THR A 58 5.54 21.89 3.98
N GLU A 59 5.39 21.33 5.18
CA GLU A 59 4.38 21.77 6.15
C GLU A 59 4.59 23.24 6.52
N ARG A 60 5.83 23.65 6.78
CA ARG A 60 6.18 25.03 7.14
C ARG A 60 5.90 26.03 6.01
N VAL A 61 6.30 25.71 4.78
CA VAL A 61 6.20 26.63 3.64
C VAL A 61 4.77 26.72 3.12
N LEU A 62 4.05 25.60 3.09
CA LEU A 62 2.71 25.54 2.50
C LEU A 62 1.59 25.66 3.54
N GLY A 63 1.88 25.56 4.85
CA GLY A 63 0.89 25.62 5.91
C GLY A 63 -0.08 24.43 5.89
N VAL A 64 0.38 23.27 5.43
CA VAL A 64 -0.39 22.03 5.32
C VAL A 64 0.12 21.00 6.32
N SER A 65 -0.68 19.95 6.56
CA SER A 65 -0.26 18.79 7.34
C SER A 65 -0.66 17.49 6.63
N PRO A 66 0.07 16.39 6.82
CA PRO A 66 -0.33 15.09 6.28
C PRO A 66 -1.72 14.69 6.75
N THR A 67 -2.53 14.13 5.85
CA THR A 67 -3.80 13.50 6.22
C THR A 67 -3.54 12.23 7.02
N GLU A 68 -4.38 11.96 8.03
CA GLU A 68 -4.29 10.75 8.84
C GLU A 68 -4.34 9.49 7.98
N LEU A 69 -3.45 8.54 8.26
CA LEU A 69 -3.24 7.36 7.42
C LEU A 69 -4.52 6.54 7.23
N ASP A 70 -5.28 6.33 8.30
CA ASP A 70 -6.54 5.57 8.26
C ASP A 70 -7.59 6.23 7.36
N GLU A 71 -7.63 7.56 7.32
CA GLU A 71 -8.54 8.30 6.46
C GLU A 71 -8.18 8.08 4.99
N VAL A 72 -6.91 8.23 4.65
CA VAL A 72 -6.40 8.00 3.28
C VAL A 72 -6.67 6.56 2.83
N LEU A 73 -6.39 5.57 3.69
CA LEU A 73 -6.66 4.16 3.40
C LEU A 73 -8.15 3.89 3.21
N SER A 74 -9.00 4.49 4.04
CA SER A 74 -10.47 4.32 3.94
C SER A 74 -11.05 4.98 2.69
N VAL A 75 -10.55 6.16 2.29
CA VAL A 75 -10.93 6.82 1.04
C VAL A 75 -10.47 5.99 -0.16
N THR A 76 -9.24 5.50 -0.13
CA THR A 76 -8.66 4.66 -1.20
C THR A 76 -9.43 3.36 -1.37
N ALA A 77 -9.75 2.68 -0.25
CA ALA A 77 -10.55 1.47 -0.24
C ALA A 77 -11.91 1.69 -0.92
N ARG A 78 -12.62 2.77 -0.56
CA ARG A 78 -13.90 3.12 -1.19
C ARG A 78 -13.76 3.36 -2.69
N GLY A 79 -12.74 4.12 -3.11
CA GLY A 79 -12.46 4.36 -4.54
C GLY A 79 -12.15 3.08 -5.33
N ALA A 80 -11.55 2.09 -4.68
CA ALA A 80 -11.27 0.77 -5.23
C ALA A 80 -12.43 -0.24 -5.10
N GLY A 81 -13.59 0.17 -4.57
CA GLY A 81 -14.78 -0.70 -4.42
C GLY A 81 -14.77 -1.60 -3.18
N PHE A 82 -13.85 -1.40 -2.23
CA PHE A 82 -13.86 -2.06 -0.93
C PHE A 82 -14.80 -1.30 0.02
N GLU A 83 -16.09 -1.67 0.01
CA GLU A 83 -17.03 -1.20 1.02
C GLU A 83 -16.96 -2.09 2.26
N ARG A 84 -17.03 -1.49 3.46
CA ARG A 84 -17.19 -2.26 4.69
C ARG A 84 -18.46 -3.09 4.59
N ARG A 85 -18.32 -4.41 4.47
CA ARG A 85 -19.44 -5.34 4.46
C ARG A 85 -20.19 -5.16 5.79
N ARG A 86 -21.42 -4.62 5.76
CA ARG A 86 -22.29 -4.61 6.95
C ARG A 86 -22.55 -6.07 7.32
N VAL A 87 -21.96 -6.54 8.41
CA VAL A 87 -22.30 -7.85 8.97
C VAL A 87 -23.75 -7.74 9.44
N SER A 88 -24.68 -8.36 8.71
CA SER A 88 -26.07 -8.48 9.17
C SER A 88 -26.08 -9.37 10.42
N PRO A 89 -26.72 -8.98 11.52
CA PRO A 89 -26.91 -9.89 12.64
C PRO A 89 -27.79 -11.03 12.16
N ARG A 90 -27.27 -12.26 12.21
CA ARG A 90 -28.10 -13.46 12.00
C ARG A 90 -29.21 -13.43 13.06
N ARG A 91 -30.46 -13.39 12.58
CA ARG A 91 -31.66 -13.65 13.39
C ARG A 91 -31.68 -15.11 13.83
#